data_AF-A0A8T6NWM0-F1
#
_entry.id   AF-A0A8T6NWM0-F1
#
_cell.length_a   1.000
_cell.length_b   1.000
_cell.length_c   1.000
_cell.angle_alpha   90.00
_cell.angle_beta   90.00
_cell.angle_gamma   90.00
#
_symmetry.space_group_name_H-M   'P 1'
#
loop_
_entity.id
_entity.type
_entity.pdbx_description
1 polymer ?
#
loop_
_entity_poly.entity_id
_entity_poly.type
_entity_poly.pdbx_seq_one_letter_code
_entity_poly.pdbx_strand_id
1 'polypeptide(L)'
;MISLETARTVLDAALSTGADLAEIYVEDVTSLRLGLDDSRIEEAIRGADRGAGVRVFFGNLVTYAYTDTLEEASLLEAARAAAAAGTSSGEARQTIDLTQRRSPLEFTIEKPIDQMTIAEKAAILDQVDRTARAYDPRIVQVSGSYRERSRRVWLFNSEGVHAEDERTFVEVSFAVIAQQNGTLQRAHEGFGAQSGLELFDTNDPIAVTNEIAEAAVHMLDARPCPAGEMSVVITNGWGGVLFHEACGHQMEADFITKGSSAYAGKLGERVATPLIPAIDAGPIPGRRGSLRFDDDGTPSSRTVLIEEGVLTEYMWDLVEARRVGRENLTGNGRRQSFRHMPMPRMTNTYIDQGEHDPQAIIEATDRGIYIKRMAGGQADIA
;
A
#
# COMPACT_ATOMS: atom_id res chain seq x y z
N MET A 1 -0.07 -9.35 20.95
CA MET A 1 -0.70 -8.29 21.76
C MET A 1 0.08 -8.10 23.06
N ILE A 2 0.35 -6.85 23.45
CA ILE A 2 0.86 -6.48 24.78
C ILE A 2 -0.31 -6.10 25.69
N SER A 3 -0.14 -6.17 27.02
CA SER A 3 -1.21 -5.77 27.93
C SER A 3 -1.42 -4.25 27.93
N LEU A 4 -2.62 -3.78 28.30
CA LEU A 4 -2.88 -2.34 28.47
C LEU A 4 -2.05 -1.73 29.60
N GLU A 5 -1.71 -2.52 30.62
CA GLU A 5 -0.82 -2.11 31.70
C GLU A 5 0.60 -1.85 31.16
N THR A 6 1.16 -2.80 30.42
CA THR A 6 2.46 -2.65 29.76
C THR A 6 2.45 -1.46 28.79
N ALA A 7 1.39 -1.27 28.00
CA ALA A 7 1.27 -0.13 27.10
C ALA A 7 1.32 1.21 27.86
N ARG A 8 0.60 1.34 28.98
CA ARG A 8 0.65 2.54 29.84
C ARG A 8 2.05 2.77 30.40
N THR A 9 2.67 1.75 30.98
CA THR A 9 4.02 1.84 31.56
C THR A 9 5.06 2.28 30.53
N VAL A 10 4.96 1.78 29.30
CA VAL A 10 5.88 2.15 28.20
C VAL A 10 5.63 3.57 27.70
N LEU A 11 4.36 4.00 27.58
CA LEU A 11 4.01 5.38 27.25
C LEU A 11 4.51 6.36 28.32
N ASP A 12 4.33 6.05 29.60
CA ASP A 12 4.83 6.87 30.71
C ASP A 12 6.35 7.01 30.67
N ALA A 13 7.07 5.91 30.39
CA ALA A 13 8.51 5.94 30.23
C ALA A 13 8.95 6.82 29.04
N ALA A 14 8.24 6.72 27.91
CA ALA A 14 8.50 7.53 26.72
C ALA A 14 8.23 9.03 26.94
N LEU A 15 7.27 9.36 27.81
CA LEU A 15 6.93 10.74 28.17
C LEU A 15 7.81 11.34 29.28
N SER A 16 8.64 10.53 29.95
CA SER A 16 9.37 10.92 31.16
C SER A 16 10.33 12.10 31.01
N THR A 17 10.71 12.46 29.77
CA THR A 17 11.57 13.61 29.45
C THR A 17 10.79 14.84 28.97
N GLY A 18 9.46 14.86 29.15
CA GLY A 18 8.60 15.99 28.81
C GLY A 18 8.07 15.99 27.38
N ALA A 19 7.99 14.84 26.71
CA ALA A 19 7.51 14.75 25.34
C ALA A 19 6.04 15.17 25.16
N ASP A 20 5.71 15.68 23.98
CA ASP A 20 4.37 16.14 23.57
C ASP A 20 3.45 15.00 23.14
N LEU A 21 3.98 13.87 22.70
CA LEU A 21 3.22 12.64 22.45
C LEU A 21 4.20 11.47 22.52
N ALA A 22 3.72 10.33 23.03
CA ALA A 22 4.32 9.04 22.75
C ALA A 22 3.32 8.12 22.04
N GLU A 23 3.82 7.27 21.15
CA GLU A 23 3.07 6.22 20.46
C GLU A 23 3.83 4.90 20.55
N ILE A 24 3.09 3.81 20.71
CA ILE A 24 3.55 2.44 20.56
C ILE A 24 2.79 1.82 19.40
N TYR A 25 3.52 1.35 18.40
CA TYR A 25 2.99 0.54 17.30
C TYR A 25 3.50 -0.89 17.45
N VAL A 26 2.60 -1.85 17.61
CA VAL A 26 2.92 -3.27 17.73
C VAL A 26 2.46 -3.99 16.47
N GLU A 27 3.28 -4.89 15.96
CA GLU A 27 2.97 -5.70 14.78
C GLU A 27 3.27 -7.17 15.02
N ASP A 28 2.40 -8.04 14.49
CA ASP A 28 2.57 -9.48 14.41
C ASP A 28 2.18 -9.93 13.00
N VAL A 29 3.13 -10.56 12.30
CA VAL A 29 2.99 -10.94 10.89
C VAL A 29 3.33 -12.40 10.74
N THR A 30 2.47 -13.11 10.01
CA THR A 30 2.80 -14.40 9.42
C THR A 30 2.71 -14.31 7.91
N SER A 31 3.59 -15.02 7.20
CA SER A 31 3.60 -15.02 5.74
C SER A 31 3.98 -16.37 5.17
N LEU A 32 3.49 -16.66 3.97
CA LEU A 32 3.98 -17.74 3.12
C LEU A 32 4.28 -17.17 1.74
N ARG A 33 5.42 -17.58 1.18
CA ARG A 33 5.84 -17.26 -0.18
C ARG A 33 6.23 -18.54 -0.89
N LEU A 34 5.59 -18.79 -2.02
CA LEU A 34 5.98 -19.82 -2.98
C LEU A 34 6.50 -19.16 -4.24
N GLY A 35 7.56 -19.73 -4.82
CA GLY A 35 8.15 -19.26 -6.07
C GLY A 35 8.31 -20.44 -7.02
N LEU A 36 7.81 -20.27 -8.24
CA LEU A 36 8.01 -21.16 -9.37
C LEU A 36 8.97 -20.50 -10.36
N ASP A 37 9.99 -21.24 -10.77
CA ASP A 37 10.88 -20.89 -11.88
C ASP A 37 11.33 -22.18 -12.57
N ASP A 38 11.51 -22.15 -13.89
CA ASP A 38 11.94 -23.31 -14.69
C ASP A 38 11.16 -24.62 -14.41
N SER A 39 9.82 -24.53 -14.37
CA SER A 39 8.91 -25.68 -14.17
C SER A 39 9.06 -26.40 -12.83
N ARG A 40 9.64 -25.73 -11.82
CA ARG A 40 9.81 -26.27 -10.47
C ARG A 40 9.54 -25.20 -9.43
N ILE A 41 9.08 -25.65 -8.26
CA ILE A 41 8.96 -24.80 -7.09
C ILE A 41 10.35 -24.62 -6.48
N GLU A 42 10.95 -23.46 -6.67
CA GLU A 42 12.29 -23.11 -6.17
C GLU A 42 12.24 -22.52 -4.75
N GLU A 43 11.11 -21.91 -4.37
CA GLU A 43 10.97 -21.20 -3.11
C GLU A 43 9.70 -21.66 -2.37
N ALA A 44 9.85 -22.00 -1.09
CA ALA A 44 8.74 -22.24 -0.16
C ALA A 44 9.12 -21.74 1.24
N ILE A 45 8.91 -20.44 1.47
CA ILE A 45 9.32 -19.75 2.71
C ILE A 45 8.09 -19.44 3.55
N ARG A 46 8.10 -19.91 4.79
CA ARG A 46 7.17 -19.45 5.83
C ARG A 46 7.91 -18.50 6.76
N GLY A 47 7.34 -17.32 6.96
CA GLY A 47 7.89 -16.26 7.80
C GLY A 47 6.98 -15.95 8.98
N ALA A 48 7.60 -15.55 10.09
CA ALA A 48 6.95 -14.87 11.19
C ALA A 48 7.82 -13.68 11.58
N ASP A 49 7.20 -12.52 11.79
CA ASP A 49 7.89 -11.31 12.21
C ASP A 49 7.01 -10.57 13.20
N ARG A 50 7.57 -10.19 14.33
CA ARG A 50 6.85 -9.55 15.44
C ARG A 50 7.75 -8.53 16.09
N GLY A 51 7.16 -7.43 16.54
CA GLY A 51 7.91 -6.41 17.25
C GLY A 51 7.09 -5.15 17.50
N ALA A 52 7.74 -4.15 18.06
CA ALA A 52 7.12 -2.88 18.37
C ALA A 52 8.05 -1.71 18.07
N GLY A 53 7.46 -0.61 17.63
CA GLY A 53 8.10 0.69 17.50
C GLY A 53 7.55 1.65 18.54
N VAL A 54 8.43 2.45 19.14
CA VAL A 54 8.07 3.56 20.02
C VAL A 54 8.49 4.86 19.37
N ARG A 55 7.52 5.77 19.20
CA ARG A 55 7.71 7.09 18.59
C ARG A 55 7.42 8.17 19.60
N VAL A 56 8.28 9.19 19.69
CA VAL A 56 8.18 10.27 20.69
C VAL A 56 8.30 11.63 20.01
N PHE A 57 7.50 12.59 20.44
CA PHE A 57 7.38 13.92 19.82
C PHE A 57 7.85 15.01 20.80
N PHE A 58 8.68 15.94 20.32
CA PHE A 58 9.14 17.15 21.02
C PHE A 58 9.01 18.34 20.07
N GLY A 59 7.84 18.98 20.05
CA GLY A 59 7.46 19.97 19.05
C GLY A 59 7.60 19.38 17.64
N ASN A 60 8.55 19.90 16.87
CA ASN A 60 8.85 19.44 15.50
C ASN A 60 9.88 18.31 15.43
N LEU A 61 10.55 17.96 16.54
CA LEU A 61 11.47 16.84 16.61
C LEU A 61 10.67 15.56 16.89
N VAL A 62 10.85 14.56 16.03
CA VAL A 62 10.25 13.22 16.20
C VAL A 62 11.37 12.20 16.27
N THR A 63 11.32 11.33 17.27
CA THR A 63 12.34 10.31 17.52
C THR A 63 11.70 8.93 17.53
N TYR A 64 12.48 7.91 17.18
CA TYR A 64 11.98 6.57 17.00
C TYR A 64 12.98 5.52 17.44
N ALA A 65 12.49 4.49 18.11
CA ALA A 65 13.23 3.28 18.43
C ALA A 65 12.31 2.07 18.25
N TYR A 66 12.88 0.89 18.05
CA TYR A 66 12.10 -0.33 17.88
C TYR A 66 12.76 -1.53 18.55
N THR A 67 11.98 -2.58 18.76
CA THR A 67 12.39 -3.88 19.29
C THR A 67 11.68 -5.01 18.53
N ASP A 68 12.35 -6.13 18.31
CA ASP A 68 11.81 -7.35 17.71
C ASP A 68 11.26 -8.35 18.75
N THR A 69 11.23 -7.96 20.02
CA THR A 69 10.55 -8.67 21.11
C THR A 69 9.49 -7.79 21.76
N LEU A 70 8.41 -8.42 22.25
CA LEU A 70 7.32 -7.75 22.97
C LEU A 70 7.43 -7.90 24.50
N GLU A 71 8.62 -8.22 25.00
CA GLU A 71 8.92 -8.19 26.42
C GLU A 71 8.90 -6.75 26.95
N GLU A 72 8.28 -6.53 28.11
CA GLU A 72 8.14 -5.20 28.72
C GLU A 72 9.49 -4.49 28.91
N ALA A 73 10.54 -5.22 29.28
CA ALA A 73 11.88 -4.66 29.44
C ALA A 73 12.42 -4.04 28.15
N SER A 74 12.28 -4.72 27.01
CA SER A 74 12.74 -4.23 25.71
C SER A 74 11.86 -3.09 25.18
N LEU A 75 10.56 -3.11 25.46
CA LEU A 75 9.67 -1.98 25.13
C LEU A 75 10.06 -0.73 25.92
N LEU A 76 10.40 -0.89 27.20
CA LEU A 76 10.90 0.21 28.04
C LEU A 76 12.26 0.73 27.59
N GLU A 77 13.14 -0.16 27.12
CA GLU A 77 14.42 0.25 26.52
C GLU A 77 14.20 1.09 25.26
N ALA A 78 13.34 0.63 24.33
CA ALA A 78 12.98 1.39 23.14
C ALA A 78 12.35 2.75 23.50
N ALA A 79 11.43 2.79 24.46
CA ALA A 79 10.82 4.02 24.93
C ALA A 79 11.84 5.03 25.49
N ARG A 80 12.75 4.57 26.35
CA ARG A 80 13.81 5.42 26.91
C ARG A 80 14.78 5.89 25.82
N ALA A 81 15.14 5.02 24.88
CA ALA A 81 16.02 5.37 23.76
C ALA A 81 15.40 6.46 22.88
N ALA A 82 14.11 6.33 22.54
CA ALA A 82 13.40 7.36 21.79
C ALA A 82 13.27 8.67 22.59
N ALA A 83 12.98 8.59 23.90
CA ALA A 83 12.85 9.76 24.77
C ALA A 83 14.17 10.50 25.04
N ALA A 84 15.32 9.81 24.96
CA ALA A 84 16.64 10.37 25.30
C ALA A 84 17.11 11.50 24.36
N ALA A 85 16.55 11.59 23.15
CA ALA A 85 16.94 12.58 22.16
C ALA A 85 16.32 13.98 22.37
N GLY A 86 15.38 14.12 23.31
CA GLY A 86 14.74 15.40 23.62
C GLY A 86 14.50 15.58 25.12
N THR A 87 14.52 16.84 25.56
CA THR A 87 14.05 17.24 26.88
C THR A 87 13.15 18.46 26.73
N SER A 88 12.02 18.46 27.43
CA SER A 88 11.09 19.58 27.47
C SER A 88 10.65 19.82 28.92
N SER A 89 10.27 21.05 29.23
CA SER A 89 9.75 21.46 30.55
C SER A 89 8.25 21.19 30.72
N GLY A 90 7.67 20.29 29.93
CA GLY A 90 6.24 19.97 29.96
C GLY A 90 5.76 19.49 31.33
N GLU A 91 4.52 19.82 31.66
CA GLU A 91 3.88 19.40 32.91
C GLU A 91 3.62 17.88 32.95
N ALA A 92 3.52 17.34 34.18
CA ALA A 92 3.12 15.95 34.39
C ALA A 92 1.73 15.69 33.79
N ARG A 93 1.65 14.67 32.92
CA ARG A 93 0.44 14.37 32.17
C ARG A 93 -0.58 13.57 32.99
N GLN A 94 -1.84 13.77 32.64
CA GLN A 94 -2.98 13.06 33.20
C GLN A 94 -2.98 11.58 32.81
N THR A 95 -3.74 10.77 33.55
CA THR A 95 -3.94 9.35 33.29
C THR A 95 -4.33 9.06 31.84
N ILE A 96 -3.60 8.16 31.18
CA ILE A 96 -3.87 7.75 29.79
C ILE A 96 -5.05 6.76 29.75
N ASP A 97 -6.16 7.20 29.16
CA ASP A 97 -7.32 6.35 28.86
C ASP A 97 -7.13 5.64 27.52
N LEU A 98 -6.88 4.33 27.56
CA LEU A 98 -6.71 3.46 26.39
C LEU A 98 -7.98 2.65 26.09
N THR A 99 -9.14 3.29 26.20
CA THR A 99 -10.39 2.69 25.72
C THR A 99 -10.31 2.44 24.22
N GLN A 100 -10.58 1.20 23.80
CA GLN A 100 -10.42 0.78 22.41
C GLN A 100 -11.37 1.55 21.49
N ARG A 101 -10.81 2.18 20.46
CA ARG A 101 -11.53 2.77 19.34
C ARG A 101 -11.91 1.67 18.36
N ARG A 102 -13.20 1.52 18.08
CA ARG A 102 -13.69 0.57 17.08
C ARG A 102 -13.94 1.27 15.76
N SER A 103 -13.49 0.67 14.66
CA SER A 103 -13.85 1.11 13.32
C SER A 103 -15.21 0.50 12.96
N PRO A 104 -16.13 1.25 12.34
CA PRO A 104 -17.34 0.69 11.75
C PRO A 104 -17.05 -0.15 10.49
N LEU A 105 -15.82 -0.13 9.98
CA LEU A 105 -15.41 -0.89 8.79
C LEU A 105 -15.12 -2.34 9.14
N GLU A 106 -15.82 -3.25 8.47
CA GLU A 106 -15.60 -4.69 8.58
C GLU A 106 -14.96 -5.22 7.29
N PHE A 107 -13.74 -5.76 7.42
CA PHE A 107 -13.12 -6.59 6.40
C PHE A 107 -13.25 -8.05 6.84
N THR A 108 -14.14 -8.76 6.17
CA THR A 108 -14.43 -10.17 6.43
C THR A 108 -13.57 -11.04 5.52
N ILE A 109 -12.95 -12.06 6.10
CA ILE A 109 -12.27 -13.12 5.36
C ILE A 109 -13.21 -14.31 5.29
N GLU A 110 -13.75 -14.58 4.10
CA GLU A 110 -14.75 -15.64 3.89
C GLU A 110 -14.11 -17.02 3.86
N LYS A 111 -12.93 -17.13 3.22
CA LYS A 111 -12.17 -18.37 3.11
C LYS A 111 -10.77 -18.17 3.68
N PRO A 112 -10.54 -18.50 4.96
CA PRO A 112 -9.23 -18.45 5.57
C PRO A 112 -8.11 -19.13 4.76
N ILE A 113 -6.91 -18.54 4.78
CA ILE A 113 -5.74 -18.98 4.02
C ILE A 113 -5.26 -20.40 4.39
N ASP A 114 -5.66 -20.93 5.54
CA ASP A 114 -5.32 -22.27 6.03
C ASP A 114 -6.26 -23.37 5.51
N GLN A 115 -7.33 -23.04 4.79
CA GLN A 115 -8.15 -24.03 4.09
C GLN A 115 -7.41 -24.71 2.92
N MET A 116 -6.35 -24.07 2.39
CA MET A 116 -5.47 -24.67 1.40
C MET A 116 -4.10 -24.99 2.00
N THR A 117 -3.65 -26.21 1.76
CA THR A 117 -2.30 -26.66 2.07
C THR A 117 -1.26 -26.00 1.17
N ILE A 118 0.00 -26.03 1.59
CA ILE A 118 1.12 -25.56 0.76
C ILE A 118 1.19 -26.32 -0.58
N ALA A 119 0.88 -27.63 -0.57
CA ALA A 119 0.88 -28.45 -1.78
C ALA A 119 -0.21 -28.04 -2.77
N GLU A 120 -1.42 -27.72 -2.30
CA GLU A 120 -2.50 -27.22 -3.15
C GLU A 120 -2.17 -25.84 -3.73
N LYS A 121 -1.55 -24.96 -2.92
CA LYS A 121 -1.07 -23.65 -3.39
C LYS A 121 0.05 -23.79 -4.44
N ALA A 122 0.98 -24.73 -4.25
CA ALA A 122 2.02 -25.04 -5.23
C ALA A 122 1.43 -25.62 -6.52
N ALA A 123 0.40 -26.47 -6.43
CA ALA A 123 -0.27 -27.05 -7.58
C ALA A 123 -0.91 -26.00 -8.50
N ILE A 124 -1.32 -24.85 -7.96
CA ILE A 124 -1.76 -23.70 -8.78
C ILE A 124 -0.61 -23.21 -9.66
N LEU A 125 0.59 -23.01 -9.09
CA LEU A 125 1.76 -22.56 -9.85
C LEU A 125 2.18 -23.59 -10.91
N ASP A 126 2.14 -24.89 -10.57
CA ASP A 126 2.44 -25.98 -11.51
C ASP A 126 1.42 -26.06 -12.66
N GLN A 127 0.16 -25.74 -12.39
CA GLN A 127 -0.87 -25.69 -13.42
C GLN A 127 -0.64 -24.51 -14.38
N VAL A 128 -0.25 -23.36 -13.82
CA VAL A 128 0.08 -22.16 -14.60
C VAL A 128 1.29 -22.39 -15.51
N ASP A 129 2.37 -23.00 -15.00
CA ASP A 129 3.54 -23.34 -15.83
C ASP A 129 3.16 -24.20 -17.03
N ARG A 130 2.39 -25.28 -16.79
CA ARG A 130 1.94 -26.18 -17.84
C ARG A 130 1.03 -25.49 -18.84
N THR A 131 0.09 -24.66 -18.39
CA THR A 131 -0.80 -23.89 -19.27
C THR A 131 -0.02 -22.93 -20.15
N ALA A 132 0.89 -22.14 -19.58
CA ALA A 132 1.69 -21.19 -20.35
C ALA A 132 2.54 -21.91 -21.41
N ARG A 133 3.26 -22.98 -21.04
CA ARG A 133 4.11 -23.71 -21.99
C ARG A 133 3.33 -24.46 -23.07
N ALA A 134 2.11 -24.89 -22.77
CA ALA A 134 1.23 -25.52 -23.75
C ALA A 134 0.62 -24.52 -24.76
N TYR A 135 0.66 -23.22 -24.46
CA TYR A 135 0.07 -22.19 -25.32
C TYR A 135 0.82 -22.02 -26.65
N ASP A 136 2.15 -21.88 -26.62
CA ASP A 136 2.98 -21.70 -27.82
C ASP A 136 4.42 -22.20 -27.57
N PRO A 137 5.05 -22.94 -28.51
CA PRO A 137 6.42 -23.46 -28.35
C PRO A 137 7.50 -22.37 -28.25
N ARG A 138 7.19 -21.12 -28.59
CA ARG A 138 8.08 -19.97 -28.42
C ARG A 138 8.19 -19.53 -26.95
N ILE A 139 7.35 -20.03 -26.05
CA ILE A 139 7.44 -19.74 -24.63
C ILE A 139 8.61 -20.54 -24.03
N VAL A 140 9.65 -19.81 -23.64
CA VAL A 140 10.93 -20.39 -23.18
C VAL A 140 11.04 -20.40 -21.66
N GLN A 141 10.48 -19.41 -20.98
CA GLN A 141 10.52 -19.30 -19.52
C GLN A 141 9.16 -18.90 -18.96
N VAL A 142 8.82 -19.50 -17.82
CA VAL A 142 7.66 -19.17 -17.00
C VAL A 142 8.11 -19.05 -15.55
N SER A 143 7.71 -17.98 -14.89
CA SER A 143 7.87 -17.82 -13.45
C SER A 143 6.57 -17.41 -12.80
N GLY A 144 6.39 -17.80 -11.55
CA GLY A 144 5.18 -17.54 -10.78
C GLY A 144 5.48 -17.33 -9.31
N SER A 145 4.63 -16.56 -8.63
CA SER A 145 4.69 -16.44 -7.18
C SER A 145 3.30 -16.48 -6.57
N TYR A 146 3.18 -17.21 -5.46
CA TYR A 146 2.04 -17.13 -4.55
C TYR A 146 2.53 -16.51 -3.25
N ARG A 147 1.82 -15.50 -2.75
CA ARG A 147 2.14 -14.81 -1.51
C ARG A 147 0.90 -14.68 -0.67
N GLU A 148 1.04 -14.96 0.61
CA GLU A 148 0.04 -14.60 1.62
C GLU A 148 0.70 -13.95 2.83
N ARG A 149 -0.01 -13.02 3.45
CA ARG A 149 0.41 -12.35 4.68
C ARG A 149 -0.81 -12.10 5.56
N SER A 150 -0.76 -12.52 6.81
CA SER A 150 -1.67 -12.05 7.87
C SER A 150 -0.89 -11.11 8.78
N ARG A 151 -1.33 -9.85 8.85
CA ARG A 151 -0.72 -8.79 9.66
C ARG A 151 -1.73 -8.31 10.68
N ARG A 152 -1.37 -8.39 11.95
CA ARG A 152 -2.13 -7.81 13.07
C ARG A 152 -1.35 -6.66 13.65
N VAL A 153 -2.04 -5.56 13.90
CA VAL A 153 -1.43 -4.35 14.44
C VAL A 153 -2.21 -3.84 15.64
N TRP A 154 -1.49 -3.30 16.61
CA TRP A 154 -2.05 -2.61 17.77
C TRP A 154 -1.35 -1.27 17.91
N LEU A 155 -2.13 -0.21 18.07
CA LEU A 155 -1.63 1.16 18.17
C LEU A 155 -2.10 1.75 19.49
N PHE A 156 -1.15 2.30 20.23
CA PHE A 156 -1.40 3.00 21.49
C PHE A 156 -0.74 4.36 21.45
N ASN A 157 -1.40 5.43 21.91
CA ASN A 157 -0.72 6.71 22.10
C ASN A 157 -1.15 7.40 23.39
N SER A 158 -0.38 8.40 23.81
CA SER A 158 -0.64 9.12 25.05
C SER A 158 -1.81 10.11 24.99
N GLU A 159 -2.50 10.23 23.86
CA GLU A 159 -3.77 10.96 23.69
C GLU A 159 -4.99 10.01 23.72
N GLY A 160 -4.78 8.77 24.15
CA GLY A 160 -5.86 7.78 24.29
C GLY A 160 -6.28 7.13 22.98
N VAL A 161 -5.38 7.05 21.99
CA VAL A 161 -5.55 6.11 20.88
C VAL A 161 -5.29 4.71 21.42
N HIS A 162 -6.26 3.83 21.23
CA HIS A 162 -6.09 2.39 21.26
C HIS A 162 -6.85 1.83 20.06
N ALA A 163 -6.13 1.45 19.00
CA ALA A 163 -6.70 0.93 17.77
C ALA A 163 -6.08 -0.41 17.39
N GLU A 164 -6.86 -1.24 16.71
CA GLU A 164 -6.43 -2.56 16.24
C GLU A 164 -6.85 -2.73 14.79
N ASP A 165 -6.02 -3.42 14.01
CA ASP A 165 -6.39 -3.84 12.66
C ASP A 165 -5.80 -5.22 12.34
N GLU A 166 -6.55 -6.00 11.56
CA GLU A 166 -6.12 -7.29 11.02
C GLU A 166 -6.29 -7.27 9.51
N ARG A 167 -5.17 -7.55 8.83
CA ARG A 167 -5.02 -7.38 7.39
C ARG A 167 -4.47 -8.67 6.80
N THR A 168 -5.32 -9.42 6.12
CA THR A 168 -4.94 -10.62 5.36
C THR A 168 -4.81 -10.24 3.91
N PHE A 169 -3.69 -10.61 3.30
CA PHE A 169 -3.41 -10.39 1.88
C PHE A 169 -3.10 -11.72 1.23
N VAL A 170 -3.68 -11.95 0.06
CA VAL A 170 -3.31 -13.03 -0.87
C VAL A 170 -2.99 -12.38 -2.22
N GLU A 171 -1.93 -12.85 -2.86
CA GLU A 171 -1.48 -12.38 -4.16
C GLU A 171 -0.90 -13.55 -4.94
N VAL A 172 -1.25 -13.60 -6.22
CA VAL A 172 -0.64 -14.51 -7.18
C VAL A 172 -0.18 -13.70 -8.38
N SER A 173 1.04 -13.94 -8.84
CA SER A 173 1.62 -13.25 -9.98
C SER A 173 2.39 -14.21 -10.87
N PHE A 174 2.40 -13.92 -12.18
CA PHE A 174 2.99 -14.77 -13.19
C PHE A 174 3.71 -13.94 -14.23
N ALA A 175 4.82 -14.46 -14.76
CA ALA A 175 5.51 -13.90 -15.90
C ALA A 175 5.81 -14.98 -16.92
N VAL A 176 5.63 -14.64 -18.19
CA VAL A 176 5.93 -15.50 -19.34
C VAL A 176 6.91 -14.78 -20.25
N ILE A 177 7.93 -15.49 -20.71
CA ILE A 177 8.90 -15.00 -21.69
C ILE A 177 8.79 -15.85 -22.95
N ALA A 178 8.51 -15.18 -24.06
CA ALA A 178 8.50 -15.76 -25.40
C ALA A 178 9.76 -15.34 -26.17
N GLN A 179 10.25 -16.22 -27.04
CA GLN A 179 11.44 -16.00 -27.85
C GLN A 179 11.22 -16.37 -29.32
N GLN A 180 11.67 -15.49 -30.23
CA GLN A 180 11.72 -15.78 -31.66
C GLN A 180 12.85 -15.00 -32.32
N ASN A 181 13.67 -15.67 -33.15
CA ASN A 181 14.76 -15.06 -33.92
C ASN A 181 15.73 -14.18 -33.09
N GLY A 182 15.99 -14.56 -31.84
CA GLY A 182 16.85 -13.80 -30.91
C GLY A 182 16.14 -12.66 -30.17
N THR A 183 14.90 -12.33 -30.51
CA THR A 183 14.06 -11.37 -29.78
C THR A 183 13.38 -12.08 -28.61
N LEU A 184 13.42 -11.45 -27.43
CA LEU A 184 12.71 -11.88 -26.22
C LEU A 184 11.63 -10.87 -25.91
N GLN A 185 10.44 -11.36 -25.56
CA GLN A 185 9.33 -10.55 -25.10
C GLN A 185 8.76 -11.12 -23.82
N ARG A 186 8.37 -10.25 -22.91
CA ARG A 186 7.88 -10.60 -21.58
C ARG A 186 6.49 -10.03 -21.37
N ALA A 187 5.61 -10.85 -20.84
CA ALA A 187 4.36 -10.41 -20.24
C ALA A 187 4.31 -10.83 -18.77
N HIS A 188 3.65 -10.02 -17.95
CA HIS A 188 3.44 -10.29 -16.54
C HIS A 188 2.05 -9.81 -16.15
N GLU A 189 1.36 -10.60 -15.33
CA GLU A 189 0.08 -10.22 -14.73
C GLU A 189 -0.07 -10.95 -13.39
N GLY A 190 -0.96 -10.44 -12.57
CA GLY A 190 -1.34 -11.10 -11.34
C GLY A 190 -2.61 -10.50 -10.78
N PHE A 191 -3.07 -11.09 -9.70
CA PHE A 191 -4.18 -10.57 -8.94
C PHE A 191 -3.88 -10.73 -7.46
N GLY A 192 -4.38 -9.79 -6.67
CA GLY A 192 -4.19 -9.79 -5.25
C GLY A 192 -5.06 -8.76 -4.57
N ALA A 193 -5.39 -9.03 -3.33
CA ALA A 193 -6.33 -8.24 -2.57
C ALA A 193 -6.04 -8.37 -1.07
N GLN A 194 -6.69 -7.50 -0.30
CA GLN A 194 -6.87 -7.75 1.12
C GLN A 194 -8.03 -8.74 1.30
N SER A 195 -7.76 -10.02 1.13
CA SER A 195 -8.75 -11.10 1.13
C SER A 195 -8.14 -12.42 1.59
N GLY A 196 -8.97 -13.42 1.86
CA GLY A 196 -8.58 -14.82 1.92
C GLY A 196 -8.60 -15.48 0.54
N LEU A 197 -8.86 -16.79 0.54
CA LEU A 197 -8.92 -17.63 -0.65
C LEU A 197 -10.16 -17.39 -1.51
N GLU A 198 -11.14 -16.61 -1.04
CA GLU A 198 -12.25 -16.09 -1.85
C GLU A 198 -11.74 -15.24 -3.03
N LEU A 199 -10.47 -14.83 -3.01
CA LEU A 199 -9.77 -14.25 -4.16
C LEU A 199 -9.92 -15.12 -5.42
N PHE A 200 -9.86 -16.44 -5.28
CA PHE A 200 -9.96 -17.40 -6.38
C PHE A 200 -11.39 -17.61 -6.89
N ASP A 201 -12.41 -17.06 -6.22
CA ASP A 201 -13.80 -17.14 -6.70
C ASP A 201 -14.08 -16.16 -7.85
N THR A 202 -13.28 -15.08 -7.90
CA THR A 202 -13.41 -14.01 -8.90
C THR A 202 -12.21 -13.92 -9.84
N ASN A 203 -11.14 -14.66 -9.55
CA ASN A 203 -9.91 -14.66 -10.35
C ASN A 203 -9.50 -16.09 -10.69
N ASP A 204 -9.35 -16.37 -11.98
CA ASP A 204 -8.86 -17.64 -12.48
C ASP A 204 -7.39 -17.52 -12.92
N PRO A 205 -6.44 -18.16 -12.19
CA PRO A 205 -5.03 -18.24 -12.60
C PRO A 205 -4.83 -18.67 -14.05
N ILE A 206 -5.67 -19.59 -14.55
CA ILE A 206 -5.51 -20.19 -15.88
C ILE A 206 -5.96 -19.22 -16.96
N ALA A 207 -7.08 -18.53 -16.77
CA ALA A 207 -7.50 -17.44 -17.65
C ALA A 207 -6.42 -16.36 -17.75
N VAL A 208 -5.91 -15.89 -16.60
CA VAL A 208 -4.82 -14.88 -16.55
C VAL A 208 -3.56 -15.38 -17.26
N THR A 209 -3.21 -16.65 -17.07
CA THR A 209 -2.05 -17.29 -17.72
C THR A 209 -2.18 -17.31 -19.24
N ASN A 210 -3.35 -17.67 -19.76
CA ASN A 210 -3.60 -17.65 -21.20
C ASN A 210 -3.47 -16.24 -21.78
N GLU A 211 -4.01 -15.23 -21.08
CA GLU A 211 -3.89 -13.83 -21.53
C GLU A 211 -2.43 -13.35 -21.59
N ILE A 212 -1.60 -13.67 -20.60
CA ILE A 212 -0.19 -13.26 -20.61
C ILE A 212 0.65 -14.07 -21.59
N ALA A 213 0.33 -15.36 -21.80
CA ALA A 213 0.98 -16.18 -22.81
C ALA A 213 0.70 -15.63 -24.22
N GLU A 214 -0.57 -15.31 -24.51
CA GLU A 214 -0.99 -14.63 -25.74
C GLU A 214 -0.25 -13.31 -25.91
N ALA A 215 -0.22 -12.47 -24.87
CA ALA A 215 0.43 -11.17 -24.92
C ALA A 215 1.94 -11.28 -25.20
N ALA A 216 2.65 -12.17 -24.50
CA ALA A 216 4.09 -12.37 -24.69
C ALA A 216 4.41 -12.81 -26.13
N VAL A 217 3.59 -13.72 -26.67
CA VAL A 217 3.75 -14.23 -28.04
C VAL A 217 3.42 -13.16 -29.08
N HIS A 218 2.30 -12.45 -28.93
CA HIS A 218 1.89 -11.39 -29.85
C HIS A 218 2.92 -10.24 -29.87
N MET A 219 3.54 -9.94 -28.73
CA MET A 219 4.59 -8.91 -28.63
C MET A 219 5.84 -9.23 -29.47
N LEU A 220 6.07 -10.49 -29.85
CA LEU A 220 7.19 -10.85 -30.75
C LEU A 220 7.05 -10.21 -32.14
N ASP A 221 5.81 -9.98 -32.57
CA ASP A 221 5.47 -9.36 -33.86
C ASP A 221 5.20 -7.84 -33.74
N ALA A 222 5.40 -7.26 -32.54
CA ALA A 222 5.15 -5.85 -32.29
C ALA A 222 6.10 -4.95 -33.10
N ARG A 223 5.52 -3.92 -33.70
CA ARG A 223 6.28 -2.88 -34.40
C ARG A 223 6.82 -1.86 -33.39
N PRO A 224 7.91 -1.14 -33.73
CA PRO A 224 8.38 -0.02 -32.92
C PRO A 224 7.25 0.97 -32.62
N CYS A 225 7.16 1.39 -31.36
CA CYS A 225 6.22 2.41 -30.92
C CYS A 225 6.55 3.76 -31.60
N PRO A 226 5.57 4.53 -32.11
CA PRO A 226 5.84 5.84 -32.68
C PRO A 226 6.39 6.81 -31.63
N ALA A 227 7.28 7.71 -32.06
CA ALA A 227 7.89 8.73 -31.20
C ALA A 227 7.28 10.11 -31.44
N GLY A 228 7.29 10.94 -30.40
CA GLY A 228 6.82 12.33 -30.42
C GLY A 228 5.53 12.56 -29.64
N GLU A 229 5.09 13.82 -29.62
CA GLU A 229 3.82 14.21 -28.99
C GLU A 229 2.65 13.64 -29.79
N MET A 230 1.74 12.96 -29.09
CA MET A 230 0.52 12.41 -29.67
C MET A 230 -0.55 12.22 -28.59
N SER A 231 -1.79 12.00 -29.02
CA SER A 231 -2.86 11.63 -28.10
C SER A 231 -2.65 10.22 -27.56
N VAL A 232 -2.93 10.04 -26.28
CA VAL A 232 -2.81 8.74 -25.60
C VAL A 232 -4.12 8.47 -24.88
N VAL A 233 -4.75 7.35 -25.21
CA VAL A 233 -5.92 6.84 -24.51
C VAL A 233 -5.46 5.72 -23.59
N ILE A 234 -5.74 5.86 -22.30
CA ILE A 234 -5.32 4.91 -21.26
C ILE A 234 -6.55 4.25 -20.68
N THR A 235 -6.54 2.92 -20.54
CA THR A 235 -7.68 2.21 -19.96
C THR A 235 -7.81 2.47 -18.46
N ASN A 236 -9.00 2.20 -17.93
CA ASN A 236 -9.23 2.11 -16.50
C ASN A 236 -8.42 0.98 -15.83
N GLY A 237 -8.31 1.00 -14.51
CA GLY A 237 -7.50 0.05 -13.75
C GLY A 237 -6.06 0.53 -13.61
N TRP A 238 -5.10 -0.22 -14.16
CA TRP A 238 -3.67 0.11 -14.05
C TRP A 238 -3.27 1.43 -14.74
N GLY A 239 -4.12 1.99 -15.61
CA GLY A 239 -3.96 3.37 -16.09
C GLY A 239 -3.84 4.40 -14.96
N GLY A 240 -4.38 4.09 -13.77
CA GLY A 240 -4.24 4.89 -12.56
C GLY A 240 -2.80 5.09 -12.08
N VAL A 241 -1.82 4.30 -12.54
CA VAL A 241 -0.40 4.57 -12.25
C VAL A 241 0.04 5.94 -12.74
N LEU A 242 -0.47 6.40 -13.89
CA LEU A 242 -0.16 7.75 -14.34
C LEU A 242 -0.56 8.78 -13.27
N PHE A 243 -1.73 8.61 -12.68
CA PHE A 243 -2.18 9.48 -11.60
C PHE A 243 -1.35 9.31 -10.32
N HIS A 244 -1.03 8.07 -9.94
CA HIS A 244 -0.19 7.75 -8.79
C HIS A 244 1.14 8.50 -8.82
N GLU A 245 1.82 8.45 -9.96
CA GLU A 245 3.11 9.11 -10.17
C GLU A 245 2.95 10.61 -10.38
N ALA A 246 2.09 11.04 -11.32
CA ALA A 246 2.03 12.43 -11.75
C ALA A 246 1.43 13.36 -10.68
N CYS A 247 0.57 12.84 -9.82
CA CYS A 247 -0.19 13.65 -8.87
C CYS A 247 -0.15 13.08 -7.46
N GLY A 248 -0.37 11.77 -7.30
CA GLY A 248 -0.58 11.10 -6.02
C GLY A 248 0.52 11.44 -5.00
N HIS A 249 1.76 11.03 -5.27
CA HIS A 249 2.87 11.33 -4.38
C HIS A 249 3.10 12.84 -4.14
N GLN A 250 2.86 13.68 -5.15
CA GLN A 250 3.03 15.13 -4.99
C GLN A 250 2.01 15.76 -4.01
N MET A 251 0.95 15.04 -3.67
CA MET A 251 -0.07 15.44 -2.70
C MET A 251 0.13 14.79 -1.32
N GLU A 252 1.22 14.05 -1.10
CA GLU A 252 1.65 13.59 0.22
C GLU A 252 2.21 14.79 1.03
N ALA A 253 1.69 15.00 2.24
CA ALA A 253 1.88 16.24 2.99
C ALA A 253 3.35 16.53 3.34
N ASP A 254 4.23 15.53 3.41
CA ASP A 254 5.63 15.75 3.76
C ASP A 254 6.39 16.47 2.63
N PHE A 255 5.99 16.33 1.36
CA PHE A 255 6.50 17.17 0.27
C PHE A 255 5.88 18.56 0.27
N ILE A 256 4.65 18.70 0.75
CA ILE A 256 3.95 19.99 0.85
C ILE A 256 4.56 20.85 1.94
N THR A 257 4.78 20.30 3.15
CA THR A 257 5.35 21.03 4.28
C THR A 257 6.81 21.40 4.06
N LYS A 258 7.57 20.60 3.30
CA LYS A 258 8.93 20.92 2.85
C LYS A 258 8.96 21.94 1.71
N GLY A 259 7.83 22.17 1.04
CA GLY A 259 7.72 23.07 -0.11
C GLY A 259 8.39 22.54 -1.39
N SER A 260 8.67 21.24 -1.49
CA SER A 260 9.31 20.63 -2.66
C SER A 260 8.32 20.17 -3.73
N SER A 261 7.06 19.96 -3.36
CA SER A 261 6.02 19.56 -4.31
C SER A 261 5.56 20.71 -5.20
N ALA A 262 5.25 20.41 -6.46
CA ALA A 262 4.63 21.37 -7.38
C ALA A 262 3.21 21.79 -6.97
N TYR A 263 2.60 21.09 -6.00
CA TYR A 263 1.30 21.41 -5.42
C TYR A 263 1.41 22.25 -4.14
N ALA A 264 2.61 22.50 -3.61
CA ALA A 264 2.76 23.31 -2.40
C ALA A 264 2.16 24.72 -2.60
N GLY A 265 1.27 25.10 -1.67
CA GLY A 265 0.59 26.40 -1.71
C GLY A 265 -0.56 26.51 -2.71
N LYS A 266 -0.92 25.44 -3.44
CA LYS A 266 -1.99 25.47 -4.47
C LYS A 266 -3.37 25.05 -3.99
N LEU A 267 -3.58 24.99 -2.67
CA LEU A 267 -4.87 24.59 -2.12
C LEU A 267 -5.95 25.62 -2.52
N GLY A 268 -7.03 25.15 -3.14
CA GLY A 268 -8.07 26.00 -3.73
C GLY A 268 -7.76 26.51 -5.14
N GLU A 269 -6.61 26.19 -5.72
CA GLU A 269 -6.27 26.54 -7.11
C GLU A 269 -6.69 25.44 -8.10
N ARG A 270 -6.92 25.84 -9.34
CA ARG A 270 -7.16 24.91 -10.45
C ARG A 270 -5.85 24.28 -10.90
N VAL A 271 -5.73 22.97 -10.71
CA VAL A 271 -4.53 22.17 -11.02
C VAL A 271 -4.78 21.15 -12.14
N ALA A 272 -6.04 20.88 -12.48
CA ALA A 272 -6.43 19.97 -13.55
C ALA A 272 -7.67 20.48 -14.32
N THR A 273 -8.00 19.77 -15.40
CA THR A 273 -9.31 19.93 -16.07
C THR A 273 -10.45 19.49 -15.14
N PRO A 274 -11.66 20.07 -15.25
CA PRO A 274 -12.83 19.63 -14.47
C PRO A 274 -13.15 18.13 -14.57
N LEU A 275 -12.74 17.49 -15.66
CA LEU A 275 -13.02 16.08 -15.95
C LEU A 275 -12.23 15.08 -15.10
N ILE A 276 -11.33 15.53 -14.21
CA ILE A 276 -10.45 14.66 -13.42
C ILE A 276 -10.76 14.84 -11.93
N PRO A 277 -11.79 14.15 -11.41
CA PRO A 277 -11.98 14.00 -9.97
C PRO A 277 -10.95 13.00 -9.44
N ALA A 278 -10.10 13.42 -8.51
CA ALA A 278 -9.07 12.57 -7.93
C ALA A 278 -9.33 12.29 -6.46
N ILE A 279 -9.25 11.01 -6.08
CA ILE A 279 -9.61 10.55 -4.75
C ILE A 279 -8.52 9.61 -4.23
N ASP A 280 -8.23 9.72 -2.94
CA ASP A 280 -7.60 8.66 -2.15
C ASP A 280 -8.60 8.11 -1.14
N ALA A 281 -8.83 6.80 -1.15
CA ALA A 281 -9.84 6.18 -0.30
C ALA A 281 -9.32 4.94 0.43
N GLY A 282 -9.10 5.06 1.73
CA GLY A 282 -8.73 3.94 2.59
C GLY A 282 -9.85 2.90 2.86
N PRO A 283 -11.14 3.26 2.94
CA PRO A 283 -12.17 2.34 3.40
C PRO A 283 -12.90 1.59 2.27
N ILE A 284 -12.17 0.95 1.34
CA ILE A 284 -12.80 0.14 0.26
C ILE A 284 -12.64 -1.36 0.55
N PRO A 285 -13.71 -2.08 0.97
CA PRO A 285 -13.62 -3.50 1.30
C PRO A 285 -12.99 -4.35 0.18
N GLY A 286 -12.11 -5.29 0.56
CA GLY A 286 -11.47 -6.21 -0.36
C GLY A 286 -10.41 -5.59 -1.28
N ARG A 287 -10.09 -4.29 -1.18
CA ARG A 287 -9.00 -3.68 -1.95
C ARG A 287 -7.68 -3.73 -1.18
N ARG A 288 -6.58 -3.89 -1.92
CA ARG A 288 -5.23 -4.02 -1.33
C ARG A 288 -4.77 -2.79 -0.56
N GLY A 289 -5.16 -1.58 -1.00
CA GLY A 289 -4.75 -0.33 -0.37
C GLY A 289 -5.51 -0.01 0.91
N SER A 290 -6.52 -0.81 1.26
CA SER A 290 -7.49 -0.50 2.30
C SER A 290 -7.01 -0.81 3.70
N LEU A 291 -7.54 -0.04 4.66
CA LEU A 291 -7.19 -0.08 6.07
C LEU A 291 -8.44 0.30 6.89
N ARG A 292 -8.54 -0.19 8.14
CA ARG A 292 -9.58 0.31 9.08
C ARG A 292 -9.12 1.59 9.75
N PHE A 293 -7.86 1.57 10.14
CA PHE A 293 -7.08 2.66 10.66
C PHE A 293 -5.75 2.69 9.92
N ASP A 294 -5.24 3.89 9.68
CA ASP A 294 -3.84 4.03 9.28
C ASP A 294 -2.89 3.59 10.41
N ASP A 295 -1.60 3.60 10.14
CA ASP A 295 -0.60 3.18 11.09
C ASP A 295 -0.25 4.27 12.13
N ASP A 296 -1.03 5.37 12.21
CA ASP A 296 -1.05 6.35 13.32
C ASP A 296 -2.31 6.16 14.21
N GLY A 297 -3.23 5.27 13.83
CA GLY A 297 -4.49 5.02 14.53
C GLY A 297 -5.62 5.96 14.12
N THR A 298 -5.44 6.71 13.02
CA THR A 298 -6.46 7.54 12.41
C THR A 298 -7.45 6.66 11.64
N PRO A 299 -8.76 6.80 11.84
CA PRO A 299 -9.76 6.11 11.02
C PRO A 299 -9.55 6.40 9.53
N SER A 300 -9.56 5.36 8.71
CA SER A 300 -9.41 5.53 7.26
C SER A 300 -10.57 6.32 6.66
N SER A 301 -10.26 7.22 5.73
CA SER A 301 -11.23 8.14 5.15
C SER A 301 -11.21 8.11 3.61
N ARG A 302 -12.24 8.70 3.01
CA ARG A 302 -12.27 9.02 1.58
C ARG A 302 -11.94 10.50 1.42
N THR A 303 -10.75 10.79 0.91
CA THR A 303 -10.23 12.13 0.71
C THR A 303 -10.38 12.52 -0.75
N VAL A 304 -11.15 13.56 -1.02
CA VAL A 304 -11.20 14.18 -2.36
C VAL A 304 -9.99 15.10 -2.47
N LEU A 305 -9.06 14.75 -3.36
CA LEU A 305 -7.83 15.50 -3.58
C LEU A 305 -8.03 16.58 -4.65
N ILE A 306 -8.71 16.24 -5.74
CA ILE A 306 -9.08 17.17 -6.80
C ILE A 306 -10.57 17.02 -7.07
N GLU A 307 -11.30 18.14 -7.07
CA GLU A 307 -12.72 18.22 -7.42
C GLU A 307 -12.93 19.34 -8.45
N GLU A 308 -13.60 19.04 -9.57
CA GLU A 308 -13.81 20.01 -10.65
C GLU A 308 -12.52 20.71 -11.11
N GLY A 309 -11.40 19.97 -11.07
CA GLY A 309 -10.06 20.44 -11.41
C GLY A 309 -9.38 21.31 -10.36
N VAL A 310 -10.01 21.54 -9.21
CA VAL A 310 -9.49 22.33 -8.08
C VAL A 310 -8.88 21.41 -7.03
N LEU A 311 -7.69 21.76 -6.54
CA LEU A 311 -7.04 21.04 -5.45
C LEU A 311 -7.75 21.33 -4.12
N THR A 312 -8.32 20.31 -3.50
CA THR A 312 -9.18 20.45 -2.30
C THR A 312 -8.53 20.00 -1.01
N GLU A 313 -7.57 19.06 -1.08
CA GLU A 313 -6.92 18.49 0.11
C GLU A 313 -5.59 17.80 -0.23
N TYR A 314 -4.76 17.57 0.80
CA TYR A 314 -3.56 16.74 0.76
C TYR A 314 -3.72 15.49 1.62
N MET A 315 -2.83 14.51 1.45
CA MET A 315 -2.77 13.32 2.32
C MET A 315 -1.89 13.61 3.53
N TRP A 316 -2.45 13.51 4.73
CA TRP A 316 -1.79 13.87 6.00
C TRP A 316 -1.55 12.66 6.90
N ASP A 317 -0.37 12.64 7.53
CA ASP A 317 -0.06 11.81 8.68
C ASP A 317 -0.02 12.66 9.96
N LEU A 318 0.20 12.01 11.11
CA LEU A 318 0.26 12.68 12.40
C LEU A 318 1.44 13.67 12.53
N VAL A 319 2.59 13.36 11.91
CA VAL A 319 3.80 14.18 12.02
C VAL A 319 3.63 15.50 11.28
N GLU A 320 3.25 15.43 10.01
CA GLU A 320 3.14 16.61 9.15
C GLU A 320 1.94 17.47 9.56
N ALA A 321 0.83 16.86 10.00
CA ALA A 321 -0.30 17.62 10.51
C ALA A 321 0.09 18.45 11.74
N ARG A 322 0.80 17.85 12.72
CA ARG A 322 1.27 18.59 13.89
C ARG A 322 2.27 19.67 13.56
N ARG A 323 3.19 19.42 12.62
CA ARG A 323 4.19 20.41 12.18
C ARG A 323 3.54 21.73 11.74
N VAL A 324 2.35 21.68 11.16
CA VAL A 324 1.60 22.85 10.69
C VAL A 324 0.41 23.23 11.57
N GLY A 325 0.23 22.58 12.73
CA GLY A 325 -0.89 22.84 13.64
C GLY A 325 -2.26 22.43 13.10
N ARG A 326 -2.31 21.42 12.22
CA ARG A 326 -3.53 20.86 11.65
C ARG A 326 -4.10 19.77 12.56
N GLU A 327 -5.40 19.87 12.87
CA GLU A 327 -6.10 18.89 13.73
C GLU A 327 -6.64 17.69 12.94
N ASN A 328 -7.08 17.91 11.69
CA ASN A 328 -7.76 16.88 10.90
C ASN A 328 -6.77 16.01 10.13
N LEU A 329 -6.68 14.73 10.51
CA LEU A 329 -5.92 13.71 9.77
C LEU A 329 -6.79 13.05 8.71
N THR A 330 -6.18 12.60 7.61
CA THR A 330 -6.90 11.97 6.47
C THR A 330 -6.81 10.44 6.47
N GLY A 331 -6.06 9.85 7.40
CA GLY A 331 -5.87 8.40 7.46
C GLY A 331 -4.80 7.90 6.49
N ASN A 332 -3.74 8.67 6.29
CA ASN A 332 -2.66 8.38 5.34
C ASN A 332 -1.29 8.15 6.03
N GLY A 333 -1.20 8.13 7.36
CA GLY A 333 0.04 7.80 8.06
C GLY A 333 0.34 6.30 7.97
N ARG A 334 1.18 5.87 7.01
CA ARG A 334 1.46 4.43 6.78
C ARG A 334 2.92 4.10 6.99
N ARG A 335 3.19 2.90 7.52
CA ARG A 335 4.53 2.35 7.69
C ARG A 335 4.67 0.94 7.11
N GLN A 336 5.88 0.63 6.66
CA GLN A 336 6.22 -0.69 6.11
C GLN A 336 6.15 -1.79 7.19
N SER A 337 6.65 -1.50 8.38
CA SER A 337 6.67 -2.42 9.54
C SER A 337 6.94 -1.64 10.83
N PHE A 338 6.95 -2.32 11.97
CA PHE A 338 7.36 -1.75 13.26
C PHE A 338 8.81 -1.24 13.30
N ARG A 339 9.64 -1.50 12.27
CA ARG A 339 11.02 -0.98 12.19
C ARG A 339 11.10 0.40 11.55
N HIS A 340 10.00 0.90 11.00
CA HIS A 340 9.96 2.13 10.20
C HIS A 340 8.97 3.12 10.79
N MET A 341 9.33 4.41 10.77
CA MET A 341 8.37 5.47 11.04
C MET A 341 7.32 5.53 9.92
N PRO A 342 6.08 5.89 10.25
CA PRO A 342 5.08 6.19 9.23
C PRO A 342 5.38 7.55 8.60
N MET A 343 4.82 7.73 7.41
CA MET A 343 4.82 8.98 6.66
C MET A 343 3.50 9.08 5.87
N PRO A 344 3.13 10.26 5.33
CA PRO A 344 1.94 10.36 4.50
C PRO A 344 2.10 9.48 3.26
N ARG A 345 1.13 8.58 3.05
CA ARG A 345 1.12 7.62 1.94
C ARG A 345 -0.29 7.39 1.42
N MET A 346 -0.38 7.26 0.10
CA MET A 346 -1.58 6.82 -0.61
C MET A 346 -2.19 5.51 -0.07
N THR A 347 -3.50 5.33 -0.26
CA THR A 347 -4.26 4.10 0.02
C THR A 347 -4.76 3.46 -1.28
N ASN A 348 -6.02 3.66 -1.65
CA ASN A 348 -6.55 3.36 -2.97
C ASN A 348 -6.78 4.69 -3.70
N THR A 349 -5.80 5.08 -4.52
CA THR A 349 -5.83 6.35 -5.25
C THR A 349 -6.28 6.15 -6.68
N TYR A 350 -7.30 6.90 -7.11
CA TYR A 350 -7.90 6.74 -8.42
C TYR A 350 -8.51 8.04 -8.94
N ILE A 351 -8.67 8.11 -10.26
CA ILE A 351 -9.54 9.09 -10.92
C ILE A 351 -10.94 8.49 -10.94
N ASP A 352 -11.93 9.21 -10.40
CA ASP A 352 -13.32 8.72 -10.34
C ASP A 352 -13.93 8.62 -11.74
N GLN A 353 -15.05 7.92 -11.83
CA GLN A 353 -15.77 7.77 -13.09
C GLN A 353 -16.27 9.12 -13.62
N GLY A 354 -15.90 9.45 -14.86
CA GLY A 354 -16.46 10.57 -15.61
C GLY A 354 -17.72 10.20 -16.40
N GLU A 355 -18.24 11.16 -17.18
CA GLU A 355 -19.51 11.00 -17.91
C GLU A 355 -19.37 10.36 -19.31
N HIS A 356 -18.13 10.24 -19.82
CA HIS A 356 -17.88 9.82 -21.19
C HIS A 356 -17.79 8.30 -21.34
N ASP A 357 -18.34 7.78 -22.45
CA ASP A 357 -18.17 6.39 -22.87
C ASP A 357 -16.73 6.12 -23.33
N PRO A 358 -16.02 5.11 -22.77
CA PRO A 358 -14.70 4.70 -23.23
C PRO A 358 -14.58 4.49 -24.74
N GLN A 359 -15.61 3.93 -25.38
CA GLN A 359 -15.57 3.71 -26.84
C GLN A 359 -15.59 5.03 -27.61
N ALA A 360 -16.39 6.00 -27.15
CA ALA A 360 -16.44 7.32 -27.75
C ALA A 360 -15.10 8.08 -27.63
N ILE A 361 -14.34 7.88 -26.54
CA ILE A 361 -13.00 8.46 -26.38
C ILE A 361 -12.03 7.89 -27.42
N ILE A 362 -12.08 6.57 -27.67
CA ILE A 362 -11.24 5.92 -28.68
C ILE A 362 -11.62 6.43 -30.09
N GLU A 363 -12.91 6.49 -30.40
CA GLU A 363 -13.41 6.95 -31.70
C GLU A 363 -13.11 8.43 -31.98
N ALA A 364 -13.08 9.27 -30.94
CA ALA A 364 -12.71 10.68 -31.04
C ALA A 364 -11.19 10.89 -31.21
N THR A 365 -10.38 9.85 -31.08
CA THR A 365 -8.92 9.94 -31.18
C THR A 365 -8.45 9.61 -32.60
N ASP A 366 -8.33 10.62 -33.46
CA ASP A 366 -7.91 10.48 -34.87
C ASP A 366 -6.60 9.70 -35.05
N ARG A 367 -5.60 10.01 -34.21
CA ARG A 367 -4.29 9.35 -34.20
C ARG A 367 -3.65 9.41 -32.82
N GLY A 368 -3.22 8.26 -32.33
CA GLY A 368 -2.62 8.15 -31.01
C GLY A 368 -2.20 6.73 -30.65
N ILE A 369 -1.92 6.50 -29.37
CA ILE A 369 -1.67 5.19 -28.80
C ILE A 369 -2.80 4.85 -27.82
N TYR A 370 -3.28 3.61 -27.89
CA TYR A 370 -4.14 3.03 -26.86
C TYR A 370 -3.30 2.16 -25.93
N ILE A 371 -3.15 2.59 -24.69
CA ILE A 371 -2.38 1.86 -23.66
C ILE A 371 -3.35 0.94 -22.94
N LYS A 372 -3.33 -0.35 -23.31
CA LYS A 372 -4.16 -1.38 -22.66
C LYS A 372 -3.69 -1.72 -21.25
N ARG A 373 -2.37 -1.72 -21.00
CA ARG A 373 -1.75 -2.10 -19.72
C ARG A 373 -0.45 -1.32 -19.50
N MET A 374 -0.12 -1.07 -18.24
CA MET A 374 1.13 -0.46 -17.81
C MET A 374 1.75 -1.28 -16.67
N ALA A 375 3.07 -1.42 -16.66
CA ALA A 375 3.76 -2.23 -15.65
C ALA A 375 4.11 -1.45 -14.37
N GLY A 376 4.49 -0.17 -14.50
CA GLY A 376 4.90 0.68 -13.38
C GLY A 376 5.23 2.09 -13.87
N GLY A 377 5.71 2.94 -12.96
CA GLY A 377 6.10 4.31 -13.23
C GLY A 377 7.10 4.81 -12.18
N GLN A 378 7.58 6.03 -12.40
CA GLN A 378 8.39 6.76 -11.44
C GLN A 378 8.12 8.25 -11.65
N ALA A 379 7.89 8.97 -10.56
CA ALA A 379 7.89 10.42 -10.52
C ALA A 379 9.19 10.96 -9.92
N ASP A 380 9.66 12.07 -10.47
CA ASP A 380 10.66 12.92 -9.82
C ASP A 380 9.92 14.03 -9.07
N ILE A 381 10.11 14.09 -7.75
CA ILE A 381 9.35 14.95 -6.82
C ILE A 381 10.30 15.93 -6.10
N ALA A 382 11.59 15.97 -6.47
CA ALA A 382 12.56 16.97 -6.00
C ALA A 382 13.87 16.92 -6.79
#